data_AF-B7AUI9-F1
#
_entry.id   AF-B7AUI9-F1
#
_cell.length_a   1.000
_cell.length_b   1.000
_cell.length_c   1.000
_cell.angle_alpha   90.00
_cell.angle_beta   90.00
_cell.angle_gamma   90.00
#
_symmetry.space_group_name_H-M   'P 1'
#
loop_
_entity.id
_entity.type
_entity.pdbx_description
1 polymer ?
#
loop_
_entity_poly.entity_id
_entity_poly.type
_entity_poly.pdbx_seq_one_letter_code
_entity_poly.pdbx_strand_id
1 'polypeptide(L)'
;MDNDNFVLTTPVVFITFNRLDTAQEVFEQIKKAAPRKLYLISDGARQNRQGEAKKVAEVRGYIEAGIDWDCEVHRIYADSNMGCRGRIASGLDEVFEHEDTAIIIEDDIKPHNTFFQILPDYA
;
A
#
# COMPACT_ATOMS: atom_id res chain seq x y z
N MET A 1 -17.27 -13.33 -18.18
CA MET A 1 -16.77 -12.31 -19.12
C MET A 1 -15.32 -12.16 -18.76
N ASP A 2 -14.49 -12.86 -19.50
CA ASP A 2 -13.06 -12.94 -19.26
C ASP A 2 -12.47 -11.59 -19.66
N ASN A 3 -12.05 -10.82 -18.65
CA ASN A 3 -11.42 -9.53 -18.83
C ASN A 3 -9.90 -9.78 -18.95
N ASP A 4 -9.50 -10.56 -19.95
CA ASP A 4 -8.15 -11.13 -20.09
C ASP A 4 -7.05 -10.10 -20.43
N ASN A 5 -7.33 -8.80 -20.30
CA ASN A 5 -6.36 -7.76 -20.61
C ASN A 5 -6.48 -6.48 -19.75
N PHE A 6 -7.11 -6.57 -18.57
CA PHE A 6 -7.14 -5.42 -17.65
C PHE A 6 -5.74 -5.19 -17.06
N VAL A 7 -5.18 -4.00 -17.29
CA VAL A 7 -3.91 -3.56 -16.70
C VAL A 7 -4.21 -2.34 -15.86
N LEU A 8 -3.96 -2.42 -14.55
CA LEU A 8 -4.12 -1.29 -13.65
C LEU A 8 -2.94 -0.32 -13.82
N THR A 9 -3.19 0.79 -14.52
CA THR A 9 -2.17 1.82 -14.78
C THR A 9 -2.12 2.90 -13.70
N THR A 10 -3.24 3.16 -13.02
CA THR A 10 -3.27 4.09 -11.88
C THR A 10 -2.41 3.55 -10.72
N PRO A 11 -1.46 4.33 -10.18
CA PRO A 11 -0.66 3.93 -9.03
C PRO A 11 -1.53 3.57 -7.83
N VAL A 12 -1.13 2.53 -7.09
CA VAL A 12 -1.77 2.15 -5.84
C VAL A 12 -0.87 2.55 -4.68
N VAL A 13 -1.46 3.20 -3.68
CA VAL A 13 -0.84 3.52 -2.40
C VAL A 13 -1.42 2.59 -1.36
N PHE A 14 -0.55 1.83 -0.68
CA PHE A 14 -0.93 0.98 0.43
C PHE A 14 -0.33 1.52 1.74
N ILE A 15 -1.22 1.96 2.63
CA ILE A 15 -0.88 2.57 3.91
C ILE A 15 -0.99 1.51 5.00
N THR A 16 0.09 1.30 5.74
CA THR A 16 0.18 0.23 6.74
C THR A 16 0.85 0.67 8.02
N PHE A 17 0.62 -0.07 9.10
CA PHE A 17 1.41 0.06 10.31
C PHE A 17 1.89 -1.29 10.87
N ASN A 18 1.15 -1.89 11.80
CA ASN A 18 1.62 -3.03 12.61
C ASN A 18 0.59 -4.17 12.75
N ARG A 19 -0.43 -4.19 11.89
CA ARG A 19 -1.51 -5.19 11.87
C ARG A 19 -1.33 -6.15 10.69
N LEU A 20 -0.60 -7.24 10.93
CA LEU A 20 -0.29 -8.20 9.87
C LEU A 20 -1.55 -8.89 9.33
N ASP A 21 -2.46 -9.30 10.21
CA ASP A 21 -3.70 -10.00 9.85
C ASP A 21 -4.54 -9.24 8.83
N THR A 22 -4.83 -7.96 9.09
CA THR A 22 -5.64 -7.16 8.18
C THR A 22 -4.85 -6.72 6.94
N ALA A 23 -3.57 -6.36 7.11
CA ALA A 23 -2.70 -6.00 5.99
C ALA A 23 -2.57 -7.15 4.97
N GLN A 24 -2.50 -8.40 5.43
CA GLN A 24 -2.49 -9.59 4.57
C GLN A 24 -3.73 -9.66 3.68
N GLU A 25 -4.92 -9.53 4.27
CA GLU A 25 -6.17 -9.63 3.53
C GLU A 25 -6.32 -8.55 2.45
N VAL A 26 -5.88 -7.33 2.76
CA VAL A 26 -5.93 -6.19 1.84
C VAL A 26 -4.88 -6.34 0.74
N PHE A 27 -3.64 -6.71 1.11
CA PHE A 27 -2.57 -6.92 0.16
C PHE A 27 -2.91 -8.00 -0.87
N GLU A 28 -3.57 -9.08 -0.47
CA GLU A 28 -4.03 -10.12 -1.41
C GLU A 28 -5.03 -9.60 -2.46
N GLN A 29 -5.77 -8.52 -2.17
CA GLN A 29 -6.61 -7.88 -3.19
C GLN A 29 -5.80 -6.98 -4.11
N ILE A 30 -4.82 -6.22 -3.57
CA ILE A 30 -3.90 -5.40 -4.36
C ILE A 30 -3.07 -6.28 -5.30
N LYS A 31 -2.57 -7.41 -4.81
CA LYS A 31 -1.81 -8.39 -5.58
C LYS A 31 -2.62 -8.95 -6.75
N LYS A 32 -3.91 -9.24 -6.56
CA LYS A 32 -4.80 -9.68 -7.65
C LYS A 32 -5.03 -8.59 -8.70
N ALA A 33 -5.04 -7.32 -8.29
CA ALA A 33 -5.14 -6.19 -9.19
C ALA A 33 -3.83 -5.89 -9.94
N ALA A 34 -2.69 -6.37 -9.41
CA ALA A 34 -1.35 -6.28 -10.00
C ALA A 34 -1.02 -4.89 -10.58
N PRO A 35 -1.03 -3.81 -9.75
CA PRO A 35 -0.72 -2.47 -10.22
C PRO A 35 0.71 -2.40 -10.76
N ARG A 36 0.94 -1.60 -11.81
CA ARG A 36 2.31 -1.37 -12.34
C ARG A 36 3.19 -0.56 -11.38
N LYS A 37 2.58 0.28 -10.54
CA LYS A 37 3.25 1.10 -9.53
C LYS A 37 2.58 0.91 -8.17
N LEU A 38 3.38 0.58 -7.16
CA LEU A 38 2.92 0.39 -5.79
C LEU A 38 3.75 1.24 -4.82
N TYR A 39 3.09 2.16 -4.14
CA TYR A 39 3.65 2.97 -3.07
C TYR A 39 3.30 2.35 -1.72
N LEU A 40 4.32 2.00 -0.94
CA LEU A 40 4.16 1.44 0.39
C LEU A 40 4.46 2.52 1.42
N ILE A 41 3.40 3.11 1.98
CA ILE A 41 3.53 4.06 3.09
C ILE A 41 3.42 3.25 4.38
N SER A 42 4.46 3.28 5.20
CA SER A 42 4.47 2.54 6.47
C SER A 42 5.01 3.40 7.60
N ASP A 43 4.23 3.55 8.68
CA ASP A 43 4.68 4.28 9.87
C ASP A 43 5.77 3.51 10.63
N GLY A 44 6.58 4.24 11.40
CA GLY A 44 7.59 3.67 12.28
C GLY A 44 6.98 3.16 13.59
N ALA A 45 7.66 2.22 14.25
CA ALA A 45 7.24 1.74 15.56
C ALA A 45 7.32 2.84 16.63
N ARG A 46 6.44 2.79 17.64
CA ARG A 46 6.53 3.68 18.79
C ARG A 46 7.65 3.19 19.68
N GLN A 47 8.59 4.08 20.00
CA GLN A 47 9.80 3.73 20.74
C GLN A 47 9.51 3.13 22.12
N ASN A 48 8.38 3.47 22.73
CA ASN A 48 7.97 3.03 24.05
C ASN A 48 7.10 1.76 24.05
N ARG A 49 6.91 1.08 22.91
CA ARG A 49 6.05 -0.11 22.81
C ARG A 49 6.85 -1.34 22.39
N GLN A 50 7.21 -2.16 23.37
CA GLN A 50 7.99 -3.38 23.16
C GLN A 50 7.34 -4.29 22.10
N GLY A 51 8.15 -4.79 21.18
CA GLY A 51 7.74 -5.69 20.11
C GLY A 51 7.06 -5.01 18.90
N GLU A 52 6.73 -3.72 18.97
CA GLU A 52 6.08 -3.02 17.85
C GLU A 52 7.00 -2.91 16.63
N ALA A 53 8.31 -2.73 16.84
CA ALA A 53 9.31 -2.75 15.77
C ALA A 53 9.31 -4.08 14.99
N LYS A 54 9.14 -5.21 15.69
CA LYS A 54 9.04 -6.54 15.06
C LYS A 54 7.77 -6.64 14.20
N LYS A 55 6.63 -6.17 14.72
CA LYS A 55 5.36 -6.19 13.99
C LYS A 55 5.39 -5.33 12.73
N VAL A 56 5.95 -4.12 12.81
CA VAL A 56 6.13 -3.25 11.63
C VAL A 56 7.03 -3.93 10.59
N ALA A 57 8.14 -4.53 11.04
CA ALA A 57 9.02 -5.28 10.15
C ALA A 57 8.34 -6.51 9.52
N GLU A 58 7.50 -7.24 10.28
CA GLU A 58 6.72 -8.37 9.79
C GLU A 58 5.72 -7.93 8.70
N VAL A 59 5.00 -6.82 8.89
CA VAL A 59 4.08 -6.25 7.88
C VAL A 59 4.83 -5.88 6.61
N ARG A 60 5.88 -5.04 6.73
CA ARG A 60 6.69 -4.60 5.58
C ARG A 60 7.29 -5.79 4.83
N GLY A 61 7.88 -6.74 5.58
CA GLY A 61 8.50 -7.93 5.01
C GLY A 61 7.51 -8.86 4.30
N TYR A 62 6.32 -9.07 4.87
CA TYR A 62 5.28 -9.89 4.22
C TYR A 62 4.84 -9.28 2.88
N ILE A 63 4.56 -7.98 2.86
CA ILE A 63 4.11 -7.26 1.66
C ILE A 63 5.20 -7.35 0.59
N GLU A 64 6.43 -6.97 0.92
CA GLU A 64 7.54 -6.97 -0.04
C GLU A 64 7.84 -8.37 -0.58
N ALA A 65 7.82 -9.40 0.26
CA ALA A 65 8.02 -10.79 -0.18
C ALA A 65 6.88 -11.31 -1.06
N GLY A 66 5.69 -10.73 -0.96
CA GLY A 66 4.51 -11.11 -1.72
C GLY A 66 4.41 -10.47 -3.11
N ILE A 67 5.27 -9.50 -3.44
CA ILE A 67 5.29 -8.82 -4.74
C ILE A 67 6.05 -9.70 -5.75
N ASP A 68 5.30 -10.39 -6.60
CA ASP A 68 5.79 -11.38 -7.57
C ASP A 68 5.37 -11.08 -9.02
N TRP A 69 4.96 -9.84 -9.30
CA TRP A 69 4.62 -9.34 -10.64
C TRP A 69 5.52 -8.17 -11.05
N ASP A 70 5.45 -7.76 -12.33
CA ASP A 70 6.18 -6.58 -12.82
C ASP A 70 5.60 -5.30 -12.20
N CYS A 71 6.27 -4.80 -11.18
CA CYS A 71 5.81 -3.73 -10.31
C CYS A 71 6.97 -2.81 -9.93
N GLU A 72 6.82 -1.51 -10.21
CA GLU A 72 7.68 -0.48 -9.65
C GLU A 72 7.24 -0.18 -8.21
N VAL A 73 8.12 -0.46 -7.24
CA VAL A 73 7.80 -0.37 -5.81
C VAL A 73 8.53 0.79 -5.16
N HIS A 74 7.78 1.75 -4.64
CA HIS A 74 8.29 2.87 -3.85
C HIS A 74 8.06 2.62 -2.36
N ARG A 75 9.14 2.64 -1.57
CA ARG A 75 9.10 2.40 -0.12
C ARG A 75 9.20 3.73 0.60
N ILE A 76 8.09 4.14 1.22
CA ILE A 76 7.97 5.40 1.95
C ILE A 76 7.79 5.04 3.44
N TYR A 77 8.92 4.70 4.06
CA TYR A 77 8.96 4.15 5.42
C TYR A 77 9.47 5.20 6.41
N ALA A 78 8.71 5.43 7.46
CA ALA A 78 9.17 6.24 8.58
C ALA A 78 10.05 5.40 9.53
N ASP A 79 11.13 6.01 10.01
CA ASP A 79 12.01 5.44 11.04
C ASP A 79 11.38 5.46 12.44
N SER A 80 10.51 6.44 12.70
CA SER A 80 9.82 6.64 13.97
C SER A 80 8.33 6.87 13.77
N ASN A 81 7.51 6.47 14.75
CA ASN A 81 6.07 6.69 14.68
C ASN A 81 5.71 8.18 14.57
N MET A 82 5.07 8.56 13.46
CA MET A 82 4.55 9.91 13.21
C MET A 82 3.05 10.01 13.52
N GLY A 83 2.40 8.87 13.74
CA GLY A 83 0.97 8.76 13.95
C GLY A 83 0.19 8.87 12.63
N CYS A 84 -1.07 8.40 12.64
CA CYS A 84 -1.92 8.29 11.46
C CYS A 84 -1.95 9.59 10.62
N ARG A 85 -2.31 10.73 11.21
CA ARG A 85 -2.40 12.00 10.48
C ARG A 85 -1.05 12.42 9.87
N GLY A 86 0.03 12.32 10.63
CA GLY A 86 1.35 12.78 10.21
C GLY A 86 1.94 11.89 9.13
N ARG A 87 1.85 10.56 9.29
CA ARG A 87 2.40 9.60 8.34
C ARG A 87 1.62 9.55 7.04
N ILE A 88 0.29 9.63 7.10
CA ILE A 88 -0.54 9.65 5.89
C ILE A 88 -0.26 10.92 5.08
N ALA A 89 -0.30 12.09 5.72
CA ALA A 89 -0.05 13.35 5.01
C ALA A 89 1.33 13.38 4.35
N SER A 90 2.39 13.14 5.13
CA SER A 90 3.77 13.15 4.59
C SER A 90 3.99 12.10 3.51
N GLY A 91 3.44 10.90 3.66
CA GLY A 91 3.58 9.88 2.63
C GLY A 91 2.82 10.19 1.35
N LEU A 92 1.65 10.82 1.46
CA LEU A 92 0.90 11.27 0.28
C LEU A 92 1.57 12.47 -0.40
N ASP A 93 2.19 13.39 0.35
CA ASP A 93 2.99 14.47 -0.23
C ASP A 93 4.10 13.89 -1.13
N GLU A 94 4.85 12.89 -0.64
CA GLU A 94 5.89 12.20 -1.41
C GLU A 94 5.34 11.47 -2.67
N VAL A 95 4.13 10.91 -2.60
CA VAL A 95 3.45 10.28 -3.75
C VAL A 95 3.09 11.34 -4.80
N PHE A 96 2.46 12.43 -4.39
CA PHE A 96 1.93 13.46 -5.30
C PHE A 96 3.00 14.42 -5.83
N GLU A 97 4.25 14.32 -5.37
CA GLU A 97 5.40 14.88 -6.07
C GLU A 97 5.68 14.19 -7.41
N HIS A 98 5.23 12.94 -7.58
CA HIS A 98 5.54 12.09 -8.73
C HIS A 98 4.32 11.69 -9.55
N GLU A 99 3.13 11.67 -8.94
CA GLU A 99 1.91 11.15 -9.55
C GLU A 99 0.78 12.19 -9.49
N ASP A 100 0.02 12.34 -10.58
CA ASP A 100 -1.16 13.22 -10.60
C ASP A 100 -2.38 12.58 -9.91
N THR A 101 -2.45 11.25 -9.92
CA THR A 101 -3.56 10.48 -9.35
C THR A 101 -3.05 9.18 -8.71
N ALA A 102 -3.74 8.72 -7.67
CA ALA A 102 -3.43 7.47 -7.01
C ALA A 102 -4.66 6.86 -6.32
N ILE A 103 -4.70 5.54 -6.24
CA ILE A 103 -5.68 4.77 -5.47
C ILE A 103 -5.13 4.55 -4.07
N ILE A 104 -5.79 5.09 -3.05
CA ILE A 104 -5.31 5.03 -1.66
C ILE A 104 -6.10 3.98 -0.88
N ILE A 105 -5.39 2.99 -0.32
CA ILE A 105 -5.95 1.89 0.47
C ILE A 105 -5.21 1.78 1.81
N GLU A 106 -5.95 1.64 2.90
CA GLU A 106 -5.42 1.39 4.25
C GLU A 106 -5.49 -0.10 4.63
N ASP A 107 -4.69 -0.52 5.61
CA ASP A 107 -4.60 -1.91 6.08
C ASP A 107 -5.89 -2.46 6.73
N ASP A 108 -6.92 -1.63 6.94
CA ASP A 108 -8.22 -2.01 7.48
C ASP A 108 -9.40 -1.84 6.51
N ILE A 109 -9.11 -1.55 5.23
CA ILE A 109 -10.11 -1.45 4.15
C ILE A 109 -9.86 -2.58 3.15
N LYS A 110 -10.81 -3.52 3.04
CA LYS A 110 -10.75 -4.62 2.08
C LYS A 110 -11.45 -4.25 0.76
N PRO A 111 -10.72 -3.81 -0.29
CA PRO A 111 -11.34 -3.47 -1.56
C PRO A 111 -11.83 -4.75 -2.26
N HIS A 112 -13.04 -4.70 -2.83
CA HIS A 112 -13.43 -5.73 -3.79
C HIS A 112 -12.65 -5.50 -5.10
N ASN A 113 -12.21 -6.57 -5.78
CA ASN A 113 -11.36 -6.43 -6.97
C ASN A 113 -11.98 -5.58 -8.09
N THR A 114 -13.31 -5.54 -8.20
CA THR A 114 -14.01 -4.67 -9.17
C THR A 114 -13.80 -3.17 -8.91
N PHE A 115 -13.41 -2.77 -7.69
CA PHE A 115 -13.06 -1.38 -7.37
C PHE A 115 -11.94 -0.88 -8.27
N PHE A 116 -10.90 -1.70 -8.49
CA PHE A 116 -9.77 -1.34 -9.34
C PHE A 116 -10.15 -1.26 -10.83
N GLN A 117 -11.22 -1.95 -11.25
CA GLN A 117 -11.64 -2.05 -12.66
C GLN A 117 -12.61 -0.95 -13.10
N ILE A 118 -13.25 -0.24 -12.16
CA ILE A 118 -14.29 0.76 -12.47
C ILE A 118 -13.72 2.18 -12.52
N LEU A 119 -12.52 2.40 -11.95
CA LEU A 119 -11.89 3.71 -11.96
C LEU A 119 -11.46 4.06 -13.40
N PRO A 120 -11.93 5.19 -13.95
CA PRO A 120 -11.51 5.61 -15.29
C PRO A 120 -10.01 5.87 -15.31
N ASP A 121 -9.31 5.35 -16.30
CA ASP A 121 -7.98 5.84 -16.65
C ASP A 121 -8.14 7.32 -17.10
N TYR A 122 -7.77 8.26 -16.23
CA TYR A 122 -7.60 9.65 -16.64
C TYR A 122 -6.19 9.77 -17.22
N ALA A 123 -6.11 9.74 -18.55
CA ALA A 123 -4.89 9.99 -19.32
C ALA A 123 -4.57 11.48 -19.41
#